data_AF-A0A443YZJ1-F1
#
_entry.id   AF-A0A443YZJ1-F1
#
_cell.length_a   1.000
_cell.length_b   1.000
_cell.length_c   1.000
_cell.angle_alpha   90.00
_cell.angle_beta   90.00
_cell.angle_gamma   90.00
#
_symmetry.space_group_name_H-M   'P 1'
#
loop_
_entity.id
_entity.type
_entity.pdbx_description
1 polymer ?
#
loop_
_entity_poly.entity_id
_entity_poly.type
_entity_poly.pdbx_seq_one_letter_code
_entity_poly.pdbx_strand_id
1 'polypeptide(L)'
;MNATGSRISSENLINDVIPKLKTVEFILDTKLRAIIANSKDASQRSRYEVLQQEFQLELMMIQMNLEHLLNRYADILQPAGKRPENTLLDLDDSEQVALTAVANLYRKVSEFASKL
;
A
#
# COMPACT_ATOMS: atom_id res chain seq x y z
N MET A 1 2.54 -14.53 5.13
CA MET A 1 1.19 -14.67 4.56
C MET A 1 1.34 -15.35 3.22
N ASN A 2 0.77 -16.54 3.04
CA ASN A 2 0.82 -17.28 1.79
C ASN A 2 -0.28 -16.75 0.87
N ALA A 3 0.09 -15.93 -0.11
CA ALA A 3 -0.77 -15.64 -1.27
C ALA A 3 -0.71 -16.85 -2.22
N THR A 4 -1.26 -17.99 -1.79
CA THR A 4 -1.43 -19.16 -2.65
C THR A 4 -2.85 -19.15 -3.20
N GLY A 5 -3.00 -18.52 -4.37
CA GLY A 5 -4.23 -18.52 -5.16
C GLY A 5 -4.61 -17.12 -5.64
N SER A 6 -5.28 -17.05 -6.78
CA SER A 6 -5.95 -15.86 -7.37
C SER A 6 -7.10 -15.36 -6.47
N ARG A 7 -6.95 -15.41 -5.13
CA ARG A 7 -7.98 -15.05 -4.16
C ARG A 7 -7.42 -14.38 -2.91
N ILE A 8 -8.19 -13.45 -2.36
CA ILE A 8 -7.97 -12.83 -1.04
C ILE A 8 -9.27 -12.82 -0.24
N SER A 9 -9.21 -12.97 1.08
CA SER A 9 -10.41 -12.76 1.91
C SER A 9 -10.68 -11.27 2.10
N SER A 10 -11.95 -10.86 2.11
CA SER A 10 -12.35 -9.46 2.39
C SER A 10 -11.82 -8.99 3.74
N GLU A 11 -11.74 -9.88 4.73
CA GLU A 11 -11.11 -9.61 6.02
C GLU A 11 -9.61 -9.28 5.91
N ASN A 12 -8.82 -10.05 5.16
CA ASN A 12 -7.39 -9.77 4.97
C ASN A 12 -7.18 -8.46 4.20
N LEU A 13 -8.04 -8.19 3.21
CA LEU A 13 -8.00 -6.94 2.45
C LEU A 13 -8.21 -5.72 3.38
N ILE A 14 -9.25 -5.78 4.22
CA ILE A 14 -9.64 -4.68 5.11
C ILE A 14 -8.69 -4.52 6.30
N ASN A 15 -8.27 -5.63 6.91
CA ASN A 15 -7.55 -5.60 8.18
C ASN A 15 -6.03 -5.65 8.05
N ASP A 16 -5.48 -5.97 6.87
CA ASP A 16 -4.04 -6.03 6.66
C ASP A 16 -3.58 -5.19 5.47
N VAL A 17 -4.10 -5.44 4.27
CA VAL A 17 -3.63 -4.78 3.04
C VAL A 17 -3.86 -3.27 3.07
N ILE A 18 -5.11 -2.83 3.31
CA ILE A 18 -5.46 -1.41 3.37
C ILE A 18 -4.69 -0.68 4.48
N PRO A 19 -4.59 -1.20 5.73
CA PRO A 19 -3.79 -0.58 6.78
C PRO A 19 -2.30 -0.44 6.43
N LYS A 20 -1.68 -1.43 5.78
CA LYS A 20 -0.29 -1.32 5.32
C LYS A 20 -0.12 -0.19 4.31
N LEU A 21 -1.04 -0.07 3.35
CA LEU A 21 -1.01 0.99 2.36
C LEU A 21 -1.11 2.37 3.00
N LYS A 22 -2.05 2.56 3.94
CA LYS A 22 -2.17 3.80 4.72
C LYS A 22 -0.92 4.13 5.53
N THR A 23 -0.25 3.10 6.06
CA THR A 23 1.02 3.30 6.79
C THR A 23 2.12 3.77 5.85
N VAL A 24 2.20 3.22 4.64
CA VAL A 24 3.14 3.68 3.61
C VAL A 24 2.88 5.15 3.26
N GLU A 25 1.64 5.49 2.90
CA GLU A 25 1.21 6.86 2.60
C GLU A 25 1.64 7.82 3.71
N PHE A 26 1.32 7.47 4.96
CA PHE A 26 1.68 8.28 6.12
C PHE A 26 3.19 8.50 6.25
N ILE A 27 4.01 7.45 6.12
CA ILE A 27 5.47 7.56 6.25
C ILE A 27 6.06 8.46 5.15
N LEU A 28 5.59 8.29 3.90
CA LEU A 28 6.09 9.07 2.77
C LEU A 28 5.71 10.55 2.89
N ASP A 29 4.49 10.84 3.31
CA ASP A 29 3.98 12.22 3.38
C ASP A 29 4.43 12.98 4.62
N THR A 30 4.72 12.27 5.72
CA THR A 30 5.14 12.90 6.98
C THR A 30 6.65 12.80 7.18
N LYS A 31 7.17 11.60 7.41
CA LYS A 31 8.55 11.38 7.86
C LYS A 31 9.55 11.72 6.77
N LEU A 32 9.43 11.12 5.59
CA LEU A 32 10.38 11.32 4.51
C LEU A 32 10.36 12.77 4.01
N ARG A 33 9.16 13.35 3.85
CA ARG A 33 9.01 14.78 3.51
C ARG A 33 9.66 15.70 4.55
N ALA A 34 9.47 15.44 5.84
CA ALA A 34 10.08 16.24 6.90
C ALA A 34 11.62 16.15 6.88
N ILE A 35 12.18 14.98 6.62
CA ILE A 35 13.64 14.79 6.57
C ILE A 35 14.25 15.49 5.37
N ILE A 36 13.60 15.41 4.20
CA ILE A 36 14.01 16.16 3.00
C ILE A 36 14.00 17.67 3.30
N ALA A 37 12.92 18.17 3.90
CA ALA A 37 12.75 19.59 4.20
C ALA A 37 13.78 20.13 5.21
N ASN A 38 14.21 19.30 6.17
CA ASN A 38 15.15 19.69 7.23
C ASN A 38 16.60 19.29 6.95
N SER A 39 16.89 18.59 5.85
CA SER A 39 18.25 18.15 5.51
C SER A 39 19.15 19.34 5.20
N LYS A 40 20.27 19.43 5.93
CA LYS A 40 21.34 20.41 5.68
C LYS A 40 22.38 19.93 4.66
N ASP A 41 22.40 18.64 4.37
CA ASP A 41 23.27 18.03 3.37
C ASP A 41 22.49 17.91 2.04
N ALA A 42 22.96 18.65 1.03
CA ALA A 42 22.37 18.68 -0.30
C ALA A 42 22.44 17.32 -1.01
N SER A 43 23.51 16.54 -0.79
CA SER A 43 23.67 15.20 -1.37
C SER A 43 22.67 14.22 -0.78
N GLN A 44 22.53 14.22 0.54
CA GLN A 44 21.54 13.38 1.22
C GLN A 44 20.11 13.79 0.90
N ARG A 45 19.85 15.10 0.81
CA ARG A 45 18.55 15.61 0.38
C ARG A 45 18.17 15.08 -1.00
N SER A 46 19.06 15.20 -1.98
CA SER A 46 18.82 14.72 -3.34
C SER A 46 18.57 13.21 -3.38
N ARG A 47 19.32 12.43 -2.60
CA ARG A 47 19.09 10.97 -2.47
C ARG A 47 17.70 10.65 -1.92
N TYR A 48 17.26 11.38 -0.90
CA TYR A 48 15.93 11.17 -0.33
C TYR A 48 14.80 11.65 -1.25
N GLU A 49 15.00 12.71 -2.02
CA GLU A 49 14.04 13.16 -3.04
C GLU A 49 13.85 12.11 -4.14
N VAL A 50 14.92 11.50 -4.64
CA VAL A 50 14.84 10.39 -5.61
C VAL A 50 14.11 9.20 -4.99
N LEU A 51 14.48 8.80 -3.77
CA LEU A 51 13.83 7.69 -3.09
C LEU A 51 12.33 7.95 -2.84
N GLN A 52 11.95 9.19 -2.52
CA GLN A 52 10.55 9.58 -2.37
C GLN A 52 9.78 9.41 -3.68
N GLN A 53 10.36 9.83 -4.80
CA GLN A 53 9.74 9.67 -6.12
C GLN A 53 9.57 8.19 -6.49
N GLU A 54 10.58 7.35 -6.25
CA GLU A 54 10.50 5.92 -6.51
C GLU A 54 9.37 5.26 -5.69
N PHE A 55 9.27 5.56 -4.40
CA PHE A 55 8.19 5.04 -3.56
C PHE A 55 6.82 5.56 -3.97
N GLN A 56 6.71 6.82 -4.38
CA GLN A 56 5.44 7.40 -4.85
C GLN A 56 4.97 6.77 -6.16
N LEU A 57 5.87 6.44 -7.08
CA LEU A 57 5.52 5.73 -8.31
C LEU A 57 5.03 4.30 -8.03
N GLU A 58 5.72 3.55 -7.15
CA GLU A 58 5.30 2.22 -6.73
C GLU A 58 3.93 2.27 -6.02
N LEU A 59 3.72 3.26 -5.14
CA LEU A 59 2.46 3.50 -4.44
C LEU A 59 1.31 3.80 -5.42
N MET A 60 1.52 4.67 -6.41
CA MET A 60 0.49 5.03 -7.39
C MET A 60 0.01 3.82 -8.19
N MET A 61 0.94 2.97 -8.66
CA MET A 61 0.58 1.75 -9.39
C MET A 61 -0.22 0.78 -8.52
N ILE A 62 0.16 0.64 -7.25
CA ILE A 62 -0.58 -0.18 -6.28
C ILE A 62 -1.99 0.36 -6.08
N GLN A 63 -2.13 1.68 -5.85
CA GLN A 63 -3.42 2.33 -5.62
C GLN A 63 -4.37 2.15 -6.80
N MET A 64 -3.89 2.32 -8.03
CA MET A 64 -4.71 2.11 -9.23
C MET A 64 -5.29 0.70 -9.32
N ASN A 65 -4.46 -0.32 -9.10
CA ASN A 65 -4.90 -1.72 -9.16
C ASN A 65 -5.78 -2.09 -7.95
N LEU A 66 -5.49 -1.54 -6.77
CA LEU A 66 -6.30 -1.77 -5.58
C LEU A 66 -7.67 -1.08 -5.69
N GLU A 67 -7.73 0.11 -6.28
CA GLU A 67 -8.96 0.82 -6.56
C GLU A 67 -9.87 0.00 -7.48
N HIS A 68 -9.31 -0.63 -8.52
CA HIS A 68 -10.05 -1.56 -9.36
C HIS A 68 -10.68 -2.70 -8.54
N LEU A 69 -9.89 -3.35 -7.67
CA LEU A 69 -10.38 -4.42 -6.79
C LEU A 69 -11.51 -3.95 -5.86
N LEU A 70 -11.31 -2.81 -5.20
CA LEU A 70 -12.25 -2.23 -4.25
C LEU A 70 -13.56 -1.85 -4.92
N ASN A 71 -13.49 -1.29 -6.13
CA ASN A 71 -14.66 -0.95 -6.92
C ASN A 71 -15.41 -2.21 -7.39
N ARG A 72 -14.67 -3.24 -7.84
CA ARG A 72 -15.28 -4.51 -8.29
C ARG A 72 -16.06 -5.22 -7.18
N TYR A 73 -15.60 -5.12 -5.94
CA TYR A 73 -16.20 -5.78 -4.78
C TYR A 73 -16.87 -4.82 -3.79
N ALA A 74 -17.21 -3.59 -4.22
CA ALA A 74 -17.77 -2.57 -3.33
C ALA A 74 -19.00 -3.06 -2.55
N ASP A 75 -19.93 -3.77 -3.21
CA ASP A 75 -21.15 -4.31 -2.60
C ASP A 75 -20.87 -5.39 -1.54
N ILE A 76 -19.74 -6.10 -1.65
CA ILE A 76 -19.31 -7.13 -0.70
C ILE A 76 -18.59 -6.48 0.48
N LEU A 77 -17.73 -5.50 0.20
CA LEU A 77 -16.92 -4.82 1.19
C LEU A 77 -17.74 -3.82 2.03
N GLN A 78 -18.80 -3.24 1.45
CA GLN A 78 -19.67 -2.25 2.07
C GLN A 78 -21.15 -2.53 1.73
N PRO A 79 -21.73 -3.65 2.18
CA PRO A 79 -23.10 -4.00 1.87
C PRO A 79 -24.09 -3.06 2.54
N ALA A 80 -25.11 -2.62 1.79
CA ALA A 80 -26.14 -1.73 2.32
C ALA A 80 -26.96 -2.40 3.43
N GLY A 81 -26.92 -1.84 4.64
CA GLY A 81 -27.76 -2.27 5.78
C GLY A 81 -27.37 -3.61 6.40
N LYS A 82 -26.19 -4.16 6.08
CA LYS A 82 -25.67 -5.41 6.66
C LYS A 82 -24.22 -5.24 7.10
N ARG A 83 -23.75 -6.16 7.95
CA ARG A 83 -22.31 -6.26 8.22
C ARG A 83 -21.62 -6.96 7.05
N PRO A 84 -20.42 -6.52 6.63
CA PRO A 84 -19.62 -7.25 5.66
C PRO A 84 -19.36 -8.68 6.15
N GLU A 85 -19.61 -9.67 5.30
CA GLU A 85 -19.24 -11.06 5.56
C GLU A 85 -17.82 -11.33 5.04
N ASN A 86 -17.09 -12.23 5.72
CA ASN A 86 -15.77 -12.64 5.27
C ASN A 86 -15.91 -13.50 4.01
N THR A 87 -15.55 -12.92 2.86
CA THR A 87 -15.78 -13.50 1.54
C THR A 87 -14.45 -13.67 0.81
N LEU A 88 -14.25 -14.79 0.13
CA LEU A 88 -13.11 -14.97 -0.77
C LEU A 88 -13.38 -14.24 -2.09
N LEU A 89 -12.54 -13.26 -2.39
CA LEU A 89 -12.59 -12.41 -3.58
C LEU A 89 -11.60 -12.95 -4.59
N ASP A 90 -12.03 -13.22 -5.82
CA ASP A 90 -11.12 -13.54 -6.93
C ASP A 90 -10.30 -12.29 -7.29
N LEU A 91 -9.06 -12.51 -7.73
CA LEU A 91 -8.09 -11.49 -8.14
C LEU A 91 -7.73 -11.71 -9.60
N ASP A 92 -7.65 -10.63 -10.37
CA ASP A 92 -6.94 -10.66 -11.65
C ASP A 92 -5.42 -10.55 -11.45
N ASP A 93 -4.68 -10.75 -12.53
CA ASP A 93 -3.21 -10.75 -12.52
C ASP A 93 -2.65 -9.42 -11.98
N SER A 94 -3.26 -8.28 -12.33
CA SER A 94 -2.79 -6.96 -11.92
C SER A 94 -3.04 -6.71 -10.43
N GLU A 95 -4.18 -7.15 -9.91
CA GLU A 95 -4.54 -7.06 -8.49
C GLU A 95 -3.64 -7.98 -7.65
N GLN A 96 -3.34 -9.18 -8.13
CA GLN A 96 -2.42 -10.10 -7.45
C GLN A 96 -1.01 -9.51 -7.34
N VAL A 97 -0.53 -8.90 -8.42
CA VAL A 97 0.75 -8.17 -8.41
C VAL A 97 0.70 -7.02 -7.41
N ALA A 98 -0.39 -6.25 -7.40
CA ALA A 98 -0.55 -5.12 -6.48
C ALA A 98 -0.54 -5.55 -5.00
N LEU A 99 -1.22 -6.64 -4.64
CA LEU A 99 -1.21 -7.15 -3.26
C LEU A 99 0.19 -7.58 -2.81
N THR A 100 0.94 -8.22 -3.70
CA THR A 100 2.33 -8.59 -3.42
C THR A 100 3.20 -7.34 -3.28
N ALA A 101 2.98 -6.34 -4.13
CA ALA A 101 3.68 -5.06 -4.09
C ALA A 101 3.37 -4.26 -2.82
N VAL A 102 2.13 -4.27 -2.30
CA VAL A 102 1.78 -3.64 -1.01
C VAL A 102 2.66 -4.16 0.12
N ALA A 103 2.78 -5.48 0.25
CA ALA A 103 3.59 -6.09 1.31
C ALA A 103 5.07 -5.73 1.19
N ASN A 104 5.59 -5.73 -0.04
CA ASN A 104 6.97 -5.36 -0.33
C ASN A 104 7.25 -3.88 -0.06
N LEU A 105 6.39 -2.98 -0.53
CA LEU A 105 6.52 -1.54 -0.34
C LEU A 105 6.41 -1.18 1.13
N TYR A 106 5.43 -1.74 1.86
CA TYR A 106 5.31 -1.59 3.31
C TYR A 106 6.60 -1.97 4.04
N ARG A 107 7.18 -3.12 3.69
CA ARG A 107 8.44 -3.57 4.28
C ARG A 107 9.58 -2.60 3.99
N LYS A 108 9.81 -2.23 2.71
CA LYS A 108 10.87 -1.29 2.31
C LYS A 108 10.75 0.05 3.04
N VAL A 109 9.55 0.63 3.05
CA VAL A 109 9.28 1.95 3.64
C VAL A 109 9.38 1.91 5.17
N SER A 110 8.92 0.83 5.81
CA SER A 110 9.05 0.66 7.25
C SER A 110 10.50 0.43 7.69
N GLU A 111 11.26 -0.40 6.96
CA GLU A 111 12.70 -0.62 7.19
C GLU A 111 13.51 0.65 6.97
N PHE A 112 13.10 1.49 6.02
CA PHE A 112 13.72 2.79 5.81
C PHE A 112 13.39 3.74 6.96
N ALA A 113 12.10 3.86 7.32
CA ALA A 113 11.64 4.75 8.38
C ALA A 113 12.13 4.41 9.79
N SER A 114 12.56 3.17 10.03
CA SER A 114 13.20 2.78 11.29
C SER A 114 14.68 3.19 11.39
N LYS A 115 15.28 3.61 10.27
CA LYS A 115 16.68 4.06 10.18
C LYS A 115 16.80 5.58 10.06
N LEU A 116 15.66 6.28 9.97
CA LEU A 116 15.56 7.73 9.95
C LEU A 116 15.62 8.30 11.37
#